data_AF-A0A4R4MEQ6-F1
#
_entry.id   AF-A0A4R4MEQ6-F1
#
_cell.length_a   1.000
_cell.length_b   1.000
_cell.length_c   1.000
_cell.angle_alpha   90.00
_cell.angle_beta   90.00
_cell.angle_gamma   90.00
#
_symmetry.space_group_name_H-M   'P 1'
#
loop_
_entity.id
_entity.type
_entity.pdbx_description
1 polymer ?
#
loop_
_entity_poly.entity_id
_entity_poly.type
_entity_poly.pdbx_seq_one_letter_code
_entity_poly.pdbx_strand_id
1 'polypeptide(L)' 'MSLNHSPETHSKLIARIPQVTGRDIPEWFTAIENGPSFTRCEERSHWLAEEHNLSHGYASALVREHERTRRARHY' A
#
# COMPACT_ATOMS: atom_id res chain seq x y z
N MET A 1 -2.77 2.90 24.48
CA MET A 1 -4.05 2.52 23.87
C MET A 1 -3.74 1.99 22.48
N SER A 2 -3.70 0.67 22.32
CA SER A 2 -3.42 0.03 21.04
C SER A 2 -4.65 0.23 20.16
N LEU A 3 -4.61 1.21 19.25
CA LEU A 3 -5.57 1.30 18.16
C LEU A 3 -5.40 0.01 17.35
N ASN A 4 -6.20 -0.98 17.69
CA ASN A 4 -6.32 -2.21 16.93
C ASN A 4 -6.99 -1.78 15.63
N HIS A 5 -6.18 -1.35 14.65
CA HIS A 5 -6.65 -0.99 13.31
C HIS A 5 -7.38 -2.22 12.80
N SER A 6 -8.70 -2.23 12.97
CA SER A 6 -9.51 -3.39 12.60
C SER A 6 -9.22 -3.71 11.14
N PRO A 7 -8.96 -4.98 10.79
CA PRO A 7 -8.68 -5.38 9.41
C PRO A 7 -9.76 -4.88 8.44
N GLU A 8 -11.00 -4.75 8.91
CA GLU A 8 -12.11 -4.15 8.17
C GLU A 8 -11.86 -2.71 7.72
N THR A 9 -11.27 -1.87 8.58
CA THR A 9 -10.93 -0.47 8.23
C THR A 9 -9.87 -0.45 7.15
N HIS A 10 -8.87 -1.32 7.25
CA HIS A 10 -7.82 -1.46 6.25
C HIS A 10 -8.40 -1.91 4.89
N SER A 11 -9.23 -2.95 4.86
CA SER A 11 -9.86 -3.44 3.64
C SER A 11 -10.76 -2.38 3.00
N LYS A 12 -11.53 -1.63 3.79
CA LYS A 12 -12.33 -0.50 3.29
C LYS A 12 -11.46 0.63 2.72
N LEU A 13 -10.31 0.89 3.32
CA LEU A 13 -9.34 1.88 2.83
C LEU A 13 -8.80 1.47 1.46
N ILE A 14 -8.31 0.22 1.35
CA ILE A 14 -7.77 -0.33 0.11
C ILE A 14 -8.84 -0.35 -0.98
N ALA A 15 -10.07 -0.78 -0.68
CA ALA A 15 -11.18 -0.79 -1.64
C ALA A 15 -11.50 0.60 -2.23
N ARG A 16 -11.17 1.69 -1.53
CA ARG A 16 -11.38 3.06 -2.02
C ARG A 16 -10.24 3.59 -2.89
N ILE A 17 -9.04 3.04 -2.80
CA ILE A 17 -7.89 3.46 -3.59
C ILE A 17 -8.19 3.48 -5.10
N PRO A 18 -8.76 2.42 -5.72
CA PRO A 18 -9.07 2.46 -7.15
C PRO A 18 -10.10 3.53 -7.51
N GLN A 19 -11.03 3.85 -6.62
CA GLN A 19 -12.01 4.90 -6.85
C GLN A 19 -11.39 6.31 -6.77
N VAL A 20 -10.42 6.51 -5.88
CA VAL A 20 -9.75 7.80 -5.67
C VAL A 20 -8.65 8.05 -6.69
N THR A 21 -7.90 7.01 -7.04
CA THR A 21 -6.72 7.12 -7.91
C THR A 21 -6.96 6.69 -9.35
N GLY A 22 -8.08 6.03 -9.64
CA GLY A 22 -8.35 5.44 -10.95
C GLY A 22 -7.46 4.24 -11.30
N ARG A 23 -6.65 3.73 -10.36
CA ARG A 23 -5.79 2.54 -10.54
C ARG A 23 -6.14 1.43 -9.57
N ASP A 24 -6.22 0.23 -10.11
CA ASP A 24 -6.49 -0.97 -9.34
C ASP A 24 -5.34 -1.36 -8.40
N ILE A 25 -5.68 -2.07 -7.33
CA ILE A 25 -4.69 -2.56 -6.35
C ILE A 25 -3.54 -3.37 -6.97
N PRO A 26 -3.77 -4.32 -7.90
CA PRO A 26 -2.68 -5.00 -8.60
C PRO A 26 -1.79 -4.06 -9.42
N GLU A 27 -2.34 -2.97 -9.99
CA GLU A 27 -1.53 -1.95 -10.67
C GLU A 27 -0.62 -1.21 -9.68
N TRP A 28 -1.14 -0.92 -8.48
CA TRP A 28 -0.33 -0.35 -7.40
C TRP A 28 0.81 -1.27 -6.97
N PHE A 29 0.54 -2.56 -6.82
CA PHE A 29 1.60 -3.53 -6.53
C PHE A 29 2.64 -3.57 -7.63
N THR A 30 2.21 -3.57 -8.89
CA THR A 30 3.10 -3.52 -10.04
C THR A 30 3.92 -2.23 -10.04
N ALA A 31 3.33 -1.07 -9.75
CA ALA A 31 4.05 0.20 -9.63
C ALA A 31 5.08 0.18 -8.50
N ILE A 32 4.77 -0.45 -7.36
CA ILE A 32 5.68 -0.65 -6.23
C ILE A 32 6.84 -1.59 -6.61
N GLU A 33 6.58 -2.63 -7.41
CA GLU A 33 7.60 -3.57 -7.90
C GLU A 33 8.48 -2.96 -8.99
N ASN A 34 7.94 -2.09 -9.84
CA ASN A 34 8.69 -1.33 -10.85
C ASN A 34 9.47 -0.16 -10.23
N GLY A 35 9.02 0.32 -9.07
CA GLY A 35 9.67 1.42 -8.34
C GLY A 35 10.96 0.99 -7.64
N PRO A 36 11.60 1.92 -6.91
CA PRO A 36 12.83 1.64 -6.19
C PRO A 36 12.62 0.53 -5.15
N SER A 37 13.62 -0.35 -5.04
CA SER A 37 13.67 -1.34 -3.97
C SER A 37 14.10 -0.69 -2.66
N PHE A 38 13.16 -0.03 -1.99
CA PHE A 38 13.35 0.46 -0.63
C PHE A 38 13.39 -0.68 0.37
N THR A 39 14.36 -0.63 1.28
CA THR A 39 14.49 -1.57 2.39
C THR A 39 13.40 -1.34 3.44
N ARG A 40 12.90 -0.10 3.56
CA ARG A 40 11.90 0.32 4.55
C ARG A 40 10.53 0.54 3.92
N CYS A 41 9.49 0.02 4.60
CA CYS A 41 8.10 0.20 4.18
C CYS A 41 7.66 1.68 4.22
N GLU A 42 8.17 2.45 5.18
CA GLU A 42 7.82 3.87 5.36
C GLU A 42 8.31 4.73 4.18
N GLU A 43 9.58 4.58 3.78
CA GLU A 43 10.14 5.27 2.60
C GLU A 43 9.38 4.91 1.32
N ARG A 44 9.03 3.64 1.16
CA ARG A 44 8.23 3.19 0.02
C ARG A 44 6.83 3.82 0.01
N SER A 45 6.17 3.91 1.16
CA SER A 45 4.88 4.60 1.26
C SER A 45 5.00 6.10 1.04
N HIS A 46 6.10 6.72 1.46
CA HIS A 46 6.34 8.14 1.23
C HIS A 46 6.57 8.44 -0.25
N TRP A 47 7.42 7.66 -0.93
CA TRP A 47 7.61 7.79 -2.39
C TRP A 47 6.30 7.62 -3.15
N LEU A 48 5.50 6.60 -2.81
CA LEU A 48 4.21 6.37 -3.47
C LEU A 48 3.21 7.51 -3.21
N ALA A 49 3.24 8.07 -2.00
CA ALA A 49 2.43 9.22 -1.63
C ALA A 49 2.79 10.47 -2.44
N GLU A 50 4.10 10.76 -2.56
CA GLU A 50 4.59 11.93 -3.28
C GLU A 50 4.39 11.81 -4.80
N GLU A 51 4.75 10.65 -5.39
CA GLU A 51 4.65 10.37 -6.83
C GLU A 51 3.19 10.42 -7.32
N HIS A 52 2.26 9.88 -6.53
CA HIS A 52 0.87 9.71 -6.94
C HIS A 52 -0.11 10.60 -6.18
N ASN A 53 0.40 11.58 -5.42
CA ASN A 53 -0.40 12.48 -4.58
C ASN A 53 -1.39 11.73 -3.66
N LEU A 54 -0.95 10.57 -3.16
CA LEU A 54 -1.73 9.66 -2.33
C LEU A 54 -1.60 10.04 -0.86
N SER A 55 -2.68 9.92 -0.08
CA SER A 55 -2.57 10.11 1.37
C SER A 55 -1.69 9.01 1.99
N HIS A 56 -0.85 9.38 2.96
CA HIS A 56 0.05 8.47 3.67
C HIS A 56 -0.65 7.21 4.22
N GLY A 57 -1.92 7.32 4.62
CA GLY A 57 -2.73 6.18 5.05
C GLY A 57 -2.98 5.15 3.95
N TYR A 58 -3.30 5.59 2.73
CA TYR A 58 -3.48 4.71 1.57
C TYR A 58 -2.16 4.07 1.15
N ALA A 59 -1.09 4.87 1.10
CA ALA A 59 0.22 4.36 0.73
C ALA A 59 0.76 3.33 1.73
N SER A 60 0.63 3.58 3.04
CA SER A 60 1.02 2.62 4.08
C SER A 60 0.18 1.33 4.02
N ALA A 61 -1.10 1.43 3.66
CA ALA A 61 -1.96 0.26 3.49
C ALA A 61 -1.50 -0.63 2.31
N LEU A 62 -1.24 -0.02 1.15
CA LEU A 62 -0.72 -0.71 -0.04
C LEU A 62 0.60 -1.43 0.24
N VAL A 63 1.57 -0.74 0.85
CA VAL A 63 2.87 -1.34 1.14
C VAL A 63 2.75 -2.52 2.12
N ARG A 64 1.88 -2.41 3.13
CA ARG A 64 1.63 -3.53 4.06
C ARG A 64 1.03 -4.75 3.36
N GLU A 65 0.05 -4.56 2.49
CA GLU A 65 -0.57 -5.66 1.75
C GLU A 65 0.40 -6.26 0.73
N HIS A 66 1.24 -5.43 0.09
CA HIS A 66 2.31 -5.88 -0.80
C HIS A 66 3.31 -6.76 -0.05
N GLU A 67 3.77 -6.33 1.13
CA GLU A 67 4.67 -7.13 1.96
C GLU A 67 4.04 -8.45 2.42
N ARG A 68 2.75 -8.44 2.81
CA ARG A 68 2.03 -9.68 3.15
C ARG A 68 1.98 -10.62 1.95
N THR A 69 1.61 -10.12 0.78
CA THR A 69 1.53 -10.90 -0.46
C THR A 69 2.90 -11.44 -0.87
N ARG A 70 3.95 -10.61 -0.77
CA ARG A 70 5.32 -11.02 -1.10
C ARG A 70 5.80 -12.12 -0.16
N ARG A 71 5.55 -12.00 1.14
CA ARG A 71 5.86 -13.06 2.13
C ARG A 71 5.08 -14.34 1.85
N ALA A 72 3.81 -14.25 1.47
CA ALA A 72 2.99 -15.40 1.12
C ALA A 72 3.44 -16.11 -0.18
N ARG A 73 4.03 -15.37 -1.13
CA ARG A 73 4.62 -15.93 -2.36
C ARG A 73 5.99 -16.58 -2.14
N HIS A 74 6.67 -16.21 -1.06
CA HIS A 74 8.04 -16.66 -0.75
C HIS A 74 8.07 -17.91 0.16
N TYR A 75 6.91 -18.50 0.45
CA TYR A 75 6.71 -19.72 1.22
C TYR A 75 6.01 -20.76 0.34
#